data_AF-A0A7J7NMN2-F1
#
_entry.id   AF-A0A7J7NMN2-F1
#
_cell.length_a   1.000
_cell.length_b   1.000
_cell.length_c   1.000
_cell.angle_alpha   90.00
_cell.angle_beta   90.00
_cell.angle_gamma   90.00
#
_symmetry.space_group_name_H-M   'P 1'
#
loop_
_entity.id
_entity.type
_entity.pdbx_description
1 polymer ?
#
loop_
_entity_poly.entity_id
_entity_poly.type
_entity_poly.pdbx_seq_one_letter_code
_entity_poly.pdbx_strand_id
1 'polypeptide(L)'
;MDTNQGIRHNEYIQYAISWYNKFLGFRAKGGHGDKFIFNNINSQNSNEEYSFTLRHADDNYTLLDCDPYLGDMKEFIQELNQTNGLFKFVRIMREKFQTTTLKAITLYLVYHLFRKLPFSLRPIIQLGECTLTCICKALCNTWY
;
A
#
# COMPACT_ATOMS: atom_id res chain seq x y z
N MET A 1 -32.52 -23.97 -21.11
CA MET A 1 -32.07 -22.60 -20.78
C MET A 1 -31.46 -22.01 -22.03
N ASP A 2 -31.92 -20.82 -22.46
CA ASP A 2 -31.49 -20.17 -23.70
C ASP A 2 -30.02 -19.72 -23.61
N THR A 3 -29.17 -20.27 -24.47
CA THR A 3 -27.72 -20.04 -24.51
C THR A 3 -27.38 -18.56 -24.77
N ASN A 4 -28.24 -17.82 -25.48
CA ASN A 4 -28.06 -16.39 -25.73
C ASN A 4 -28.29 -15.52 -24.49
N GLN A 5 -29.09 -16.00 -23.53
CA GLN A 5 -29.28 -15.31 -22.25
C GLN A 5 -28.08 -15.52 -21.34
N GLY A 6 -27.48 -16.71 -21.36
CA GLY A 6 -26.24 -17.01 -20.63
C GLY A 6 -25.02 -16.21 -21.11
N ILE A 7 -24.87 -16.05 -22.43
CA ILE A 7 -23.77 -15.27 -23.03
C ILE A 7 -23.87 -13.80 -22.62
N ARG A 8 -25.05 -13.16 -22.80
CA ARG A 8 -25.26 -11.75 -22.42
C ARG A 8 -25.08 -11.48 -20.93
N HIS A 9 -25.45 -12.43 -20.08
CA HIS A 9 -25.26 -12.31 -18.63
C HIS A 9 -23.78 -12.32 -18.24
N ASN A 10 -22.98 -13.20 -18.87
CA ASN A 10 -21.54 -13.25 -18.64
C ASN A 10 -20.86 -11.95 -19.10
N GLU A 11 -21.18 -11.46 -20.30
CA GLU A 11 -20.66 -10.18 -20.82
C GLU A 11 -20.93 -9.01 -19.86
N TYR A 12 -22.15 -8.93 -19.31
CA TYR A 12 -22.51 -7.92 -18.33
C TYR A 12 -21.68 -8.03 -17.04
N ILE A 13 -21.50 -9.25 -16.51
CA ILE A 13 -20.66 -9.47 -15.32
C ILE A 13 -19.22 -9.04 -15.59
N GLN A 14 -18.65 -9.41 -16.74
CA GLN A 14 -17.27 -9.02 -17.08
C GLN A 14 -17.14 -7.50 -17.24
N TYR A 15 -18.14 -6.85 -17.83
CA TYR A 15 -18.18 -5.40 -17.93
C TYR A 15 -18.20 -4.74 -16.55
N ALA A 16 -19.08 -5.21 -15.65
CA ALA A 16 -19.17 -4.69 -14.29
C ALA A 16 -17.86 -4.90 -13.53
N ILE A 17 -17.25 -6.09 -13.60
CA ILE A 17 -15.95 -6.39 -12.97
C ILE A 17 -14.87 -5.44 -13.52
N SER A 18 -14.78 -5.27 -14.84
CA SER A 18 -13.81 -4.36 -15.47
C SER A 18 -14.00 -2.91 -14.99
N TRP A 19 -15.26 -2.46 -14.91
CA TRP A 19 -15.59 -1.12 -14.42
C TRP A 19 -15.15 -0.93 -12.97
N TYR A 20 -15.48 -1.86 -12.08
CA TYR A 20 -15.08 -1.80 -10.66
C TYR A 20 -13.56 -1.89 -10.49
N ASN A 21 -12.90 -2.75 -11.26
CA ASN A 21 -11.45 -2.90 -11.19
C ASN A 21 -10.75 -1.58 -11.55
N LYS A 22 -11.24 -0.89 -12.59
CA LYS A 22 -10.74 0.42 -13.01
C LYS A 22 -11.06 1.51 -11.98
N PHE A 23 -12.31 1.59 -11.54
CA PHE A 23 -12.78 2.64 -10.63
C PHE A 23 -12.11 2.57 -9.26
N LEU A 24 -12.01 1.35 -8.70
CA LEU A 24 -11.42 1.13 -7.39
C LEU A 24 -9.89 1.07 -7.45
N GLY A 25 -9.31 0.80 -8.62
CA GLY A 25 -7.89 0.47 -8.73
C GLY A 25 -7.53 -0.78 -7.94
N PHE A 26 -8.41 -1.78 -7.99
CA PHE A 26 -8.35 -2.98 -7.16
C PHE A 26 -8.79 -4.17 -7.98
N ARG A 27 -8.10 -5.30 -7.84
CA ARG A 27 -8.48 -6.56 -8.49
C ARG A 27 -8.05 -7.74 -7.62
N ALA A 28 -8.82 -8.82 -7.69
CA ALA A 28 -8.47 -10.09 -7.07
C ALA A 28 -8.19 -11.14 -8.15
N LYS A 29 -7.18 -11.98 -7.95
CA LYS A 29 -6.85 -13.13 -8.80
C LYS A 29 -6.82 -14.39 -7.94
N GLY A 30 -7.56 -15.42 -8.36
CA GLY A 30 -7.50 -16.74 -7.72
C GLY A 30 -6.27 -17.55 -8.16
N GLY A 31 -5.92 -18.57 -7.38
CA GLY A 31 -4.77 -19.45 -7.63
C GLY A 31 -4.45 -20.31 -6.41
N HIS A 32 -3.15 -20.49 -6.10
CA HIS A 32 -2.68 -21.16 -4.87
C HIS A 32 -3.11 -20.43 -3.57
N GLY A 33 -3.46 -19.16 -3.70
CA GLY A 33 -4.19 -18.33 -2.77
C GLY A 33 -4.84 -17.17 -3.54
N ASP A 34 -5.68 -16.39 -2.86
CA ASP A 34 -6.32 -15.21 -3.42
C ASP A 34 -5.35 -14.04 -3.36
N LYS A 35 -4.89 -13.59 -4.54
CA LYS A 35 -4.00 -12.44 -4.69
C LYS A 35 -4.82 -11.17 -4.90
N PHE A 36 -4.72 -10.26 -3.94
CA PHE A 36 -5.31 -8.93 -3.96
C PHE A 36 -4.29 -7.95 -4.49
N ILE A 37 -4.65 -7.20 -5.52
CA ILE A 37 -3.74 -6.28 -6.21
C ILE A 37 -4.40 -4.92 -6.28
N PHE A 38 -3.64 -3.90 -5.88
CA PHE A 38 -4.01 -2.50 -5.94
C PHE A 38 -3.11 -1.78 -6.91
N ASN A 39 -3.67 -0.82 -7.61
CA ASN A 39 -2.94 0.24 -8.31
C ASN A 39 -3.53 1.59 -7.88
N ASN A 40 -3.12 2.68 -8.52
CA ASN A 40 -3.55 4.03 -8.15
C ASN A 40 -3.28 4.36 -6.67
N ILE A 41 -2.17 3.84 -6.13
CA ILE A 41 -1.68 4.15 -4.78
C ILE A 41 -0.58 5.20 -4.87
N ASN A 42 0.43 4.97 -5.73
CA ASN A 42 1.45 5.96 -6.00
C ASN A 42 0.93 7.02 -6.98
N SER A 43 0.85 8.28 -6.53
CA SER A 43 0.43 9.39 -7.38
C SER A 43 1.44 9.76 -8.46
N GLN A 44 2.71 9.38 -8.30
CA GLN A 44 3.76 9.57 -9.32
C GLN A 44 3.73 8.46 -10.38
N ASN A 45 3.26 7.27 -10.01
CA ASN A 45 3.12 6.13 -10.91
C ASN A 45 1.83 5.36 -10.59
N SER A 46 0.73 5.77 -11.22
CA SER A 46 -0.59 5.16 -11.00
C SER A 46 -0.67 3.69 -11.42
N ASN A 47 0.23 3.23 -12.28
CA ASN A 47 0.30 1.84 -12.74
C ASN A 47 1.12 0.93 -11.81
N GLU A 48 1.82 1.50 -10.83
CA GLU A 48 2.57 0.72 -9.83
C GLU A 48 1.61 -0.17 -9.05
N GLU A 49 2.00 -1.44 -8.90
CA GLU A 49 1.17 -2.45 -8.28
C GLU A 49 1.65 -2.77 -6.87
N TYR A 50 0.68 -2.88 -5.97
CA TYR A 50 0.86 -3.28 -4.59
C TYR A 50 -0.01 -4.50 -4.38
N SER A 51 0.50 -5.55 -3.75
CA SER A 51 -0.27 -6.78 -3.65
C SER A 51 0.01 -7.58 -2.38
N PHE A 52 -0.96 -8.39 -2.01
CA PHE A 52 -0.79 -9.42 -1.01
C PHE A 52 -1.58 -10.67 -1.41
N THR A 53 -1.13 -11.83 -0.95
CA THR A 53 -1.77 -13.11 -1.27
C THR A 53 -2.18 -13.80 0.03
N LEU A 54 -3.47 -14.09 0.17
CA LEU A 54 -4.01 -14.86 1.29
C LEU A 54 -4.36 -16.27 0.86
N ARG A 55 -4.11 -17.22 1.74
CA ARG A 55 -4.69 -18.56 1.66
C ARG A 55 -5.62 -18.77 2.84
N HIS A 56 -6.84 -19.18 2.54
CA HIS A 56 -7.79 -19.64 3.53
C HIS A 56 -7.84 -21.17 3.52
N ALA A 57 -7.37 -21.80 4.60
CA ALA A 57 -7.36 -23.24 4.78
C ALA A 57 -7.53 -23.57 6.27
N ASP A 58 -8.25 -24.65 6.60
CA ASP A 58 -8.50 -25.09 7.98
C ASP A 58 -9.06 -23.95 8.86
N ASP A 59 -10.03 -23.21 8.33
CA ASP A 59 -10.68 -22.04 8.93
C ASP A 59 -9.73 -20.91 9.35
N ASN A 60 -8.52 -20.90 8.79
CA ASN A 60 -7.51 -19.89 9.07
C ASN A 60 -6.98 -19.27 7.77
N TYR A 61 -6.81 -17.95 7.81
CA TYR A 61 -6.06 -17.18 6.85
C TYR A 61 -4.57 -17.23 7.15
N THR A 62 -3.79 -17.41 6.10
CA THR A 62 -2.34 -17.34 6.09
C THR A 62 -1.87 -16.38 5.01
N LEU A 63 -0.91 -15.53 5.33
CA LEU A 63 -0.27 -14.63 4.36
C LEU A 63 0.81 -15.41 3.61
N LEU A 64 0.66 -15.55 2.30
CA LEU A 64 1.63 -16.23 1.44
C LEU A 64 2.67 -15.27 0.87
N ASP A 65 2.24 -14.05 0.51
CA ASP A 65 3.08 -13.05 -0.15
C ASP A 65 2.55 -11.64 0.14
N CYS A 66 3.44 -10.65 0.16
CA CYS A 66 3.12 -9.24 0.33
C CYS A 66 4.21 -8.38 -0.30
N ASP A 67 3.84 -7.60 -1.32
CA ASP A 67 4.75 -6.75 -2.08
C ASP A 67 4.17 -5.33 -2.22
N PRO A 68 4.81 -4.30 -1.67
CA PRO A 68 5.98 -4.35 -0.78
C PRO A 68 5.65 -5.02 0.57
N TYR A 69 6.66 -5.58 1.23
CA TYR A 69 6.48 -6.15 2.57
C TYR A 69 6.11 -5.08 3.60
N LEU A 70 5.16 -5.39 4.48
CA LEU A 70 4.71 -4.52 5.56
C LEU A 70 5.10 -5.14 6.91
N GLY A 71 5.68 -4.34 7.82
CA GLY A 71 6.26 -4.85 9.07
C GLY A 71 5.25 -5.48 10.04
N ASP A 72 4.03 -4.94 10.11
CA ASP A 72 3.04 -5.29 11.15
C ASP A 72 2.05 -6.39 10.71
N MET A 73 2.39 -7.20 9.72
CA MET A 73 1.41 -8.10 9.08
C MET A 73 0.89 -9.22 9.98
N LYS A 74 1.68 -9.63 10.98
CA LYS A 74 1.35 -10.75 11.86
C LYS A 74 0.10 -10.44 12.69
N GLU A 75 0.04 -9.25 13.27
CA GLU A 75 -1.08 -8.79 14.09
C GLU A 75 -2.38 -8.69 13.28
N PHE A 76 -2.30 -8.18 12.04
CA PHE A 76 -3.48 -8.09 11.17
C PHE A 76 -4.02 -9.45 10.74
N ILE A 77 -3.15 -10.44 10.49
CA ILE A 77 -3.59 -11.79 10.18
C ILE A 77 -4.24 -12.45 11.40
N GLN A 78 -3.73 -12.19 12.61
CA GLN A 78 -4.37 -12.66 13.84
C GLN A 78 -5.77 -12.06 14.02
N GLU A 79 -5.94 -10.75 13.82
CA GLU A 79 -7.25 -10.10 13.87
C GLU A 79 -8.20 -10.67 12.79
N LEU A 80 -7.68 -10.90 11.57
CA LEU A 80 -8.45 -11.49 10.48
C LEU A 80 -8.98 -12.89 10.86
N ASN A 81 -8.13 -13.74 11.45
CA ASN A 81 -8.53 -15.08 11.89
C ASN A 81 -9.53 -15.06 13.04
N GLN A 82 -9.50 -14.04 13.90
CA GLN A 82 -10.47 -13.89 15.00
C GLN A 82 -11.83 -13.36 14.53
N THR A 83 -11.84 -12.46 13.55
CA THR A 83 -13.04 -11.72 13.15
C THR A 83 -13.67 -12.22 11.86
N ASN A 84 -12.94 -13.01 11.07
CA ASN A 84 -13.26 -13.35 9.69
C ASN A 84 -13.56 -12.11 8.81
N GLY A 85 -12.96 -10.97 9.15
CA GLY A 85 -13.25 -9.65 8.59
C GLY A 85 -12.48 -9.32 7.31
N LEU A 86 -12.57 -10.12 6.26
CA LEU A 86 -11.76 -9.96 5.03
C LEU A 86 -11.89 -8.56 4.39
N PHE A 87 -13.10 -8.01 4.29
CA PHE A 87 -13.30 -6.68 3.69
C PHE A 87 -12.59 -5.56 4.48
N LYS A 88 -12.65 -5.64 5.82
CA LYS A 88 -11.96 -4.70 6.71
C LYS A 88 -10.45 -4.84 6.53
N PHE A 89 -9.95 -6.08 6.47
CA PHE A 89 -8.54 -6.37 6.25
C PHE A 89 -8.02 -5.79 4.91
N VAL A 90 -8.73 -6.05 3.80
CA VAL A 90 -8.37 -5.54 2.46
C VAL A 90 -8.31 -4.01 2.45
N ARG A 91 -9.24 -3.34 3.15
CA ARG A 91 -9.23 -1.88 3.31
C ARG A 91 -7.99 -1.38 4.06
N ILE A 92 -7.68 -1.98 5.20
CA ILE A 92 -6.50 -1.62 6.01
C ILE A 92 -5.21 -1.83 5.22
N MET A 93 -5.12 -2.91 4.45
CA MET A 93 -3.96 -3.18 3.59
C MET A 93 -3.71 -2.04 2.59
N ARG A 94 -4.78 -1.54 1.96
CA ARG A 94 -4.68 -0.38 1.06
C ARG A 94 -4.16 0.86 1.78
N GLU A 95 -4.68 1.16 2.97
CA GLU A 95 -4.26 2.31 3.79
C GLU A 95 -2.78 2.21 4.19
N LYS A 96 -2.31 1.01 4.51
CA LYS A 96 -0.88 0.76 4.81
C LYS A 96 0.01 0.98 3.60
N PHE A 97 -0.36 0.44 2.43
CA PHE A 97 0.40 0.69 1.20
C PHE A 97 0.48 2.19 0.89
N GLN A 98 -0.64 2.91 0.97
CA GLN A 98 -0.68 4.36 0.80
C GLN A 98 0.26 5.09 1.76
N THR A 99 0.22 4.73 3.06
CA THR A 99 1.07 5.36 4.07
C THR A 99 2.56 5.10 3.83
N THR A 100 2.92 3.88 3.44
CA THR A 100 4.31 3.52 3.11
C THR A 100 4.81 4.28 1.88
N THR A 101 4.00 4.35 0.82
CA THR A 101 4.34 5.11 -0.40
C THR A 101 4.48 6.60 -0.12
N LEU A 102 3.57 7.20 0.67
CA LEU A 102 3.68 8.60 1.07
C LEU A 102 4.97 8.88 1.85
N LYS A 103 5.30 8.04 2.84
CA LYS A 103 6.55 8.15 3.61
C LYS A 103 7.79 8.10 2.71
N ALA A 104 7.82 7.18 1.75
CA ALA A 104 8.92 7.06 0.80
C ALA A 104 9.06 8.32 -0.06
N ILE A 105 7.95 8.85 -0.60
CA ILE A 105 7.94 10.10 -1.38
C ILE A 105 8.41 11.27 -0.52
N THR A 106 7.89 11.41 0.70
CA THR A 106 8.31 12.48 1.62
C THR A 106 9.81 12.41 1.90
N LEU A 107 10.35 11.24 2.23
CA LEU A 107 11.79 11.06 2.47
C LEU A 107 12.63 11.40 1.24
N TYR A 108 12.19 10.97 0.05
CA TYR A 108 12.86 11.30 -1.21
C TYR A 108 12.90 12.81 -1.46
N LEU A 109 11.76 13.50 -1.32
CA LEU A 109 11.68 14.95 -1.51
C LEU A 109 12.52 15.69 -0.50
N VAL A 110 12.48 15.28 0.77
CA VAL A 110 13.31 15.84 1.85
C VAL A 110 14.79 15.68 1.51
N TYR A 111 15.24 14.47 1.16
CA TYR A 111 16.63 14.21 0.75
C TYR A 111 17.05 15.05 -0.46
N HIS A 112 16.18 15.13 -1.48
CA HIS A 112 16.45 15.89 -2.69
C HIS A 112 16.52 17.41 -2.43
N LEU A 113 15.65 17.95 -1.56
CA LEU A 113 15.71 19.34 -1.11
C LEU A 113 16.97 19.61 -0.29
N PHE A 114 17.32 18.74 0.66
CA PHE A 114 18.56 18.83 1.43
C PHE A 114 19.79 18.84 0.52
N ARG A 115 19.82 18.02 -0.53
CA ARG A 115 20.94 17.98 -1.48
C ARG A 115 21.09 19.29 -2.27
N LYS A 116 19.99 20.01 -2.51
CA LYS A 116 19.97 21.30 -3.20
C LYS A 116 20.32 22.49 -2.30
N LEU A 117 20.51 22.29 -0.98
CA LEU A 117 20.98 23.36 -0.10
C LEU A 117 22.44 23.73 -0.43
N PRO A 118 22.76 25.03 -0.50
CA PRO A 118 24.11 25.51 -0.75
C PRO A 118 25.07 25.02 0.33
N PHE A 119 26.31 24.72 -0.07
CA PHE A 119 27.34 24.12 0.79
C PHE A 119 27.63 24.94 2.06
N SER A 120 27.37 26.24 2.04
CA SER A 120 27.54 27.15 3.18
C SER A 120 26.58 26.89 4.36
N LEU A 121 25.51 26.11 4.17
CA LEU A 121 24.55 25.73 5.22
C LEU A 121 24.80 24.30 5.78
N ARG A 122 25.94 23.67 5.46
CA ARG A 122 26.25 22.27 5.84
C ARG A 122 27.03 22.00 7.16
N PRO A 123 27.43 22.95 8.02
CA PRO A 123 27.90 22.59 9.37
C PRO A 123 26.68 22.65 10.32
N ILE A 124 26.25 21.65 11.09
CA ILE A 124 26.94 20.70 11.95
C ILE A 124 26.08 19.42 12.01
N ILE A 125 26.44 18.36 11.30
CA ILE A 125 25.98 16.99 11.61
C ILE A 125 27.19 16.07 11.51
N GLN A 126 28.13 16.22 12.45
CA GLN A 126 29.11 15.17 12.72
C GLN A 126 28.57 14.30 13.86
N LEU A 127 28.08 13.12 13.47
CA LEU A 127 28.18 11.84 14.17
C LEU A 127 27.82 11.85 15.68
N GLY A 128 26.54 11.64 15.98
CA GLY A 128 26.06 11.28 17.31
C GLY A 128 24.55 11.49 17.44
N GLU A 129 23.76 10.45 17.13
CA GLU A 129 22.35 10.31 17.50
C GLU A 129 21.42 11.54 17.33
N CYS A 130 21.24 12.02 16.10
CA CYS A 130 20.16 12.96 15.79
C CYS A 130 18.96 12.22 15.20
N THR A 131 17.96 11.94 16.03
CA THR A 131 16.63 11.52 15.58
C THR A 131 15.93 12.64 14.80
N LEU A 132 14.93 12.32 13.96
CA LEU A 132 14.16 13.28 13.14
C LEU A 132 13.66 14.52 13.91
N THR A 133 13.44 14.39 15.22
CA THR A 133 13.11 15.48 16.14
C THR A 133 14.17 16.58 16.21
N CYS A 134 15.46 16.26 16.09
CA CYS A 134 16.55 17.25 16.13
C CYS A 134 16.56 18.14 14.87
N ILE A 135 16.25 17.57 13.70
CA ILE A 135 16.19 18.30 12.43
C ILE A 135 15.01 19.29 12.43
N CYS A 136 13.83 18.86 12.90
CA CYS A 136 12.68 19.76 13.03
C CYS A 136 12.94 20.91 14.02
N LYS A 137 13.66 20.65 15.12
CA LYS A 137 13.95 21.68 16.14
C LYS A 137 14.99 22.69 15.67
N ALA A 138 15.98 22.27 14.89
CA ALA A 138 16.95 23.17 14.26
C ALA A 138 16.32 24.10 13.22
N LEU A 139 15.36 23.60 12.43
CA LEU A 139 14.62 24.39 11.44
C LEU A 139 13.63 25.39 12.08
N CYS A 140 13.09 25.08 13.26
CA CYS A 140 12.16 25.97 13.98
C CYS A 140 12.90 27.13 14.69
N ASN A 141 14.10 26.87 15.22
CA ASN A 141 14.90 27.89 15.95
C ASN A 141 15.67 28.86 15.05
N THR A 142 15.61 28.73 13.72
CA THR A 142 16.21 29.68 12.77
C THR A 142 15.21 30.70 12.21
N TRP A 143 13.96 30.67 12.70
CA TRP A 143 12.89 31.61 12.36
C TRP A 143 12.30 32.28 13.62
N TYR A 144 13.16 32.71 14.54
CA TYR A 144 12.90 33.80 15.50
C TYR A 144 14.21 34.49 15.90
#